data_AF-A0A3P6NY39-F1
#
_entry.id   AF-A0A3P6NY39-F1
#
_cell.length_a   1.000
_cell.length_b   1.000
_cell.length_c   1.000
_cell.angle_alpha   90.00
_cell.angle_beta   90.00
_cell.angle_gamma   90.00
#
_symmetry.space_group_name_H-M   'P 1'
#
loop_
_entity.id
_entity.type
_entity.pdbx_description
1 polymer ?
#
loop_
_entity_poly.entity_id
_entity_poly.type
_entity_poly.pdbx_seq_one_letter_code
_entity_poly.pdbx_strand_id
1 'polypeptide(L)'
;MPRSPKRTPVQRSTLTSWAHTQPLNTVQVIGSKNAHNIITLSSDGSMCVWSVEMLGEPREKVKVCDAPSAGLMDVFPTCMAFFANDQNNYVVGSESGNIYTDQRHSRFDQFSEHRVFAP
;
A
#
# COMPACT_ATOMS: atom_id res chain seq x y z
N MET A 1 -27.50 -14.97 5.80
CA MET A 1 -27.37 -14.69 4.35
C MET A 1 -26.47 -15.75 3.74
N PRO A 2 -26.94 -16.62 2.82
CA PRO A 2 -26.09 -17.63 2.18
C PRO A 2 -25.17 -16.94 1.17
N ARG A 3 -23.88 -17.30 1.15
CA ARG A 3 -22.93 -16.85 0.12
C ARG A 3 -23.37 -17.44 -1.22
N SER A 4 -23.79 -16.60 -2.17
CA SER A 4 -24.11 -17.05 -3.53
C SER A 4 -22.85 -17.63 -4.18
N PRO A 5 -22.89 -18.78 -4.88
CA PRO A 5 -21.72 -19.43 -5.48
C PRO A 5 -21.27 -18.73 -6.78
N LYS A 6 -21.51 -17.43 -6.91
CA LYS A 6 -21.07 -16.66 -8.06
C LYS A 6 -19.57 -16.42 -7.92
N ARG A 7 -18.76 -17.07 -8.77
CA ARG A 7 -17.31 -16.90 -8.91
C ARG A 7 -16.91 -15.53 -9.49
N THR A 8 -17.75 -14.52 -9.31
CA THR A 8 -17.58 -13.17 -9.83
C THR A 8 -17.53 -12.22 -8.64
N PRO A 9 -16.58 -11.25 -8.59
CA PRO A 9 -16.49 -10.29 -7.50
C PRO A 9 -17.83 -9.61 -7.25
N VAL A 10 -18.24 -9.51 -5.98
CA VAL A 10 -19.48 -8.84 -5.58
C VAL A 10 -19.45 -7.36 -5.97
N GLN A 11 -18.27 -6.75 -5.86
CA GLN A 11 -18.01 -5.38 -6.26
C GLN A 11 -16.62 -5.31 -6.90
N ARG A 12 -16.53 -4.59 -8.02
CA ARG A 12 -15.27 -4.27 -8.68
C ARG A 12 -15.02 -2.79 -8.48
N SER A 13 -13.82 -2.43 -8.03
CA SER A 13 -13.37 -1.04 -8.07
C SER A 13 -13.29 -0.57 -9.53
N THR A 14 -13.67 0.67 -9.80
CA THR A 14 -13.61 1.24 -11.15
C THR A 14 -12.15 1.45 -11.55
N LEU A 15 -11.77 1.08 -12.77
CA LEU A 15 -10.45 1.41 -13.30
C LEU A 15 -10.42 2.89 -13.67
N THR A 16 -9.82 3.71 -12.81
CA THR A 16 -9.64 5.16 -13.00
C THR A 16 -8.15 5.51 -12.92
N SER A 17 -7.76 6.72 -13.32
CA SER A 17 -6.37 7.21 -13.13
C SER A 17 -5.95 7.28 -11.65
N TRP A 18 -6.93 7.42 -10.77
CA TRP A 18 -6.77 7.42 -9.31
C TRP A 18 -6.70 6.02 -8.71
N ALA A 19 -7.13 5.00 -9.45
CA ALA A 19 -6.95 3.60 -9.06
C ALA A 19 -5.59 3.05 -9.55
N HIS A 20 -5.39 1.76 -9.35
CA HIS A 20 -4.20 1.05 -9.81
C HIS A 20 -4.29 0.72 -11.29
N THR A 21 -3.22 1.02 -12.01
CA THR A 21 -3.02 0.66 -13.43
C THR A 21 -2.01 -0.47 -13.61
N GLN A 22 -1.32 -0.83 -12.54
CA GLN A 22 -0.32 -1.89 -12.46
C GLN A 22 -0.82 -3.03 -11.56
N PRO A 23 -0.28 -4.25 -11.69
CA PRO A 23 -0.65 -5.38 -10.84
C PRO A 23 -0.45 -5.07 -9.35
N LEU A 24 -1.36 -5.57 -8.52
CA LEU A 24 -1.24 -5.47 -7.07
C LEU A 24 -0.35 -6.58 -6.54
N ASN A 25 0.61 -6.22 -5.70
CA ASN A 25 1.44 -7.18 -4.97
C ASN A 25 0.89 -7.47 -3.57
N THR A 26 0.17 -6.52 -2.97
CA THR A 26 -0.27 -6.58 -1.57
C THR A 26 -1.66 -5.97 -1.42
N VAL A 27 -2.48 -6.61 -0.57
CA VAL A 27 -3.76 -6.09 -0.09
C VAL A 27 -3.87 -6.40 1.40
N GLN A 28 -4.11 -5.38 2.23
CA GLN A 28 -4.20 -5.54 3.69
C GLN A 28 -5.32 -4.67 4.26
N VAL A 29 -6.00 -5.14 5.31
CA VAL A 29 -6.92 -4.31 6.09
C VAL A 29 -6.17 -3.78 7.31
N ILE A 30 -6.15 -2.46 7.48
CA ILE A 30 -5.57 -1.80 8.66
C ILE A 30 -6.66 -1.02 9.39
N GLY A 31 -6.58 -0.95 10.71
CA GLY A 31 -7.61 -0.23 11.47
C GLY A 31 -7.96 -0.83 12.82
N SER A 32 -8.96 -0.21 13.42
CA SER A 32 -9.73 -0.78 14.51
C SER A 32 -11.03 -1.41 13.99
N LYS A 33 -11.76 -2.10 14.87
CA LYS A 33 -13.07 -2.70 14.54
C LYS A 33 -14.05 -1.71 13.89
N ASN A 34 -14.00 -0.44 14.29
CA ASN A 34 -14.98 0.57 13.88
C ASN A 34 -14.40 1.63 12.93
N ALA A 35 -13.08 1.59 12.67
CA ALA A 35 -12.41 2.51 11.77
C ALA A 35 -11.28 1.75 11.08
N HIS A 36 -11.59 1.17 9.92
CA HIS A 36 -10.65 0.36 9.15
C HIS A 36 -10.69 0.74 7.67
N ASN A 37 -9.52 0.64 7.05
CA ASN A 37 -9.29 0.91 5.65
C ASN A 37 -8.66 -0.31 4.99
N ILE A 38 -8.88 -0.46 3.69
CA ILE A 38 -8.11 -1.42 2.88
C ILE A 38 -6.94 -0.67 2.27
N ILE A 39 -5.73 -1.20 2.42
CA ILE A 39 -4.51 -0.74 1.78
C ILE A 39 -4.17 -1.69 0.64
N THR A 40 -3.77 -1.11 -0.48
CA THR A 40 -3.34 -1.85 -1.67
C THR A 40 -2.05 -1.26 -2.19
N LEU A 41 -1.13 -2.10 -2.63
CA LEU A 41 0.15 -1.69 -3.20
C LEU A 41 0.33 -2.31 -4.58
N SER A 42 0.68 -1.48 -5.55
CA SER A 42 1.01 -1.90 -6.92
C SER A 42 2.51 -2.01 -7.15
N SER A 43 2.89 -2.73 -8.21
CA SER A 43 4.29 -2.97 -8.59
C SER A 43 5.08 -1.71 -8.98
N ASP A 44 4.41 -0.59 -9.28
CA ASP A 44 5.05 0.71 -9.55
C ASP A 44 5.23 1.58 -8.29
N GLY A 45 5.03 1.02 -7.09
CA GLY A 45 5.21 1.76 -5.84
C GLY A 45 4.05 2.68 -5.49
N SER A 46 2.92 2.62 -6.19
CA SER A 46 1.71 3.33 -5.79
C SER A 46 0.97 2.58 -4.68
N MET A 47 0.71 3.26 -3.57
CA MET A 47 -0.14 2.79 -2.47
C MET A 47 -1.49 3.51 -2.53
N CYS A 48 -2.58 2.76 -2.56
CA CYS A 48 -3.93 3.31 -2.47
C CYS A 48 -4.62 2.89 -1.18
N VAL A 49 -5.32 3.86 -0.57
CA VAL A 49 -6.14 3.68 0.63
C VAL A 49 -7.60 3.67 0.22
N TRP A 50 -8.33 2.64 0.61
CA TRP A 50 -9.75 2.49 0.30
C TRP A 50 -10.58 2.51 1.58
N SER A 51 -11.74 3.14 1.48
CA SER A 51 -12.79 3.00 2.48
C SER A 51 -13.54 1.70 2.26
N VAL A 52 -13.78 0.90 3.30
CA VAL A 52 -14.61 -0.31 3.17
C VAL A 52 -16.07 0.03 2.83
N GLU A 53 -16.53 1.22 3.20
CA GLU A 53 -17.86 1.72 2.88
C GLU A 53 -17.98 2.26 1.45
N MET A 54 -16.86 2.64 0.81
CA MET A 54 -16.84 3.29 -0.49
C MET A 54 -15.67 2.75 -1.33
N LEU A 55 -15.92 1.62 -2.01
CA LEU A 55 -14.94 0.94 -2.88
C LEU A 55 -15.00 1.38 -4.34
N GLY A 56 -15.74 2.46 -4.65
CA GLY A 56 -15.86 2.99 -6.01
C GLY A 56 -14.57 3.64 -6.51
N GLU A 57 -13.85 4.30 -5.60
CA GLU A 57 -12.58 5.00 -5.81
C GLU A 57 -11.75 5.01 -4.52
N PRO A 58 -10.41 5.09 -4.59
CA PRO A 58 -9.59 5.20 -3.39
C PRO A 58 -9.68 6.60 -2.79
N ARG A 59 -9.58 6.70 -1.46
CA ARG A 59 -9.52 7.99 -0.75
C ARG A 59 -8.19 8.70 -0.98
N GLU A 60 -7.11 7.93 -1.06
CA GLU A 60 -5.74 8.44 -1.20
C GLU A 60 -4.96 7.53 -2.15
N LYS A 61 -4.07 8.14 -2.92
CA LYS A 61 -3.04 7.47 -3.72
C LYS A 61 -1.72 8.19 -3.49
N VAL A 62 -0.71 7.47 -3.00
CA VAL A 62 0.61 8.01 -2.67
C VAL A 62 1.70 7.12 -3.27
N LYS A 63 2.89 7.67 -3.52
CA LYS A 63 4.08 6.87 -3.80
C LYS A 63 4.71 6.45 -2.47
N VAL A 64 5.01 5.17 -2.31
CA VAL A 64 5.71 4.69 -1.11
C VAL A 64 7.15 5.21 -1.12
N CYS A 65 7.66 5.57 0.05
CA CYS A 65 9.05 6.01 0.19
C CYS A 65 9.43 7.20 -0.69
N ASP A 66 8.47 8.08 -0.99
CA ASP A 66 8.70 9.31 -1.73
C ASP A 66 9.44 10.29 -0.82
N ALA A 67 10.76 10.43 -1.02
CA ALA A 67 11.64 11.27 -0.22
C ALA A 67 12.10 12.46 -1.08
N PRO A 68 11.48 13.65 -0.97
CA PRO A 68 11.81 14.80 -1.81
C PRO A 68 13.29 15.22 -1.71
N SER A 69 13.90 15.01 -0.56
CA SER A 69 15.32 15.34 -0.29
C SER A 69 16.32 14.36 -0.91
N ALA A 70 15.91 13.12 -1.20
CA ALA A 70 16.76 12.11 -1.85
C ALA A 70 16.56 12.05 -3.39
N GLY A 71 15.66 12.88 -3.92
CA GLY A 71 15.19 12.83 -5.31
C GLY A 71 14.04 11.83 -5.50
N LEU A 72 13.46 11.78 -6.70
CA LEU A 72 12.48 10.75 -7.05
C LEU A 72 13.14 9.37 -6.96
N MET A 73 12.88 8.65 -5.87
CA MET A 73 13.23 7.24 -5.74
C MET A 73 12.03 6.41 -6.19
N ASP A 74 12.14 5.79 -7.37
CA ASP A 74 11.19 4.77 -7.79
C ASP A 74 11.49 3.46 -7.04
N VAL A 75 10.60 3.11 -6.11
CA VAL A 75 10.62 1.80 -5.44
C VAL A 75 9.73 0.84 -6.23
N PHE A 76 10.28 -0.33 -6.57
CA PHE A 76 9.56 -1.44 -7.19
C PHE A 76 9.24 -2.51 -6.14
N PRO A 77 8.11 -2.38 -5.42
CA PRO A 77 7.78 -3.26 -4.31
C PRO A 77 7.32 -4.65 -4.78
N THR A 78 7.72 -5.67 -4.02
CA THR A 78 7.21 -7.04 -4.13
C THR A 78 6.26 -7.40 -3.00
N CYS A 79 6.36 -6.73 -1.84
CA CYS A 79 5.53 -6.97 -0.67
C CYS A 79 5.52 -5.77 0.28
N MET A 80 4.50 -5.70 1.14
CA MET A 80 4.38 -4.70 2.20
C MET A 80 3.69 -5.29 3.44
N ALA A 81 4.03 -4.76 4.61
CA ALA A 81 3.32 -5.04 5.85
C ALA A 81 3.30 -3.82 6.78
N PHE A 82 2.23 -3.66 7.55
CA PHE A 82 2.18 -2.73 8.68
C PHE A 82 2.70 -3.39 9.96
N PHE A 83 3.27 -2.60 10.87
CA PHE A 83 3.68 -3.09 12.19
C PHE A 83 2.45 -3.43 13.06
N ALA A 84 2.64 -4.34 14.01
CA ALA A 84 1.55 -4.78 14.88
C ALA A 84 0.97 -3.60 15.67
N ASN A 85 -0.36 -3.47 15.62
CA ASN A 85 -1.12 -2.36 16.22
C ASN A 85 -0.73 -0.95 15.71
N ASP A 86 -0.09 -0.87 14.55
CA ASP A 86 0.29 0.39 13.91
C ASP A 86 -0.40 0.54 12.55
N GLN A 87 -0.97 1.71 12.29
CA GLN A 87 -1.67 2.03 11.03
C GLN A 87 -0.91 3.06 10.18
N ASN A 88 0.20 3.57 10.71
CA ASN A 88 1.00 4.61 10.08
C ASN A 88 2.32 4.05 9.60
N ASN A 89 2.99 3.25 10.43
CA ASN A 89 4.31 2.71 10.13
C ASN A 89 4.19 1.42 9.33
N TYR A 90 4.91 1.37 8.21
CA TYR A 90 4.92 0.21 7.32
C TYR A 90 6.33 -0.10 6.82
N VAL A 91 6.49 -1.32 6.34
CA VAL A 91 7.70 -1.83 5.73
C VAL A 91 7.39 -2.34 4.32
N VAL A 92 8.30 -2.10 3.39
CA VAL A 92 8.21 -2.48 1.98
C VAL A 92 9.46 -3.26 1.59
N GLY A 93 9.29 -4.43 0.98
CA GLY A 93 10.37 -5.15 0.31
C GLY A 93 10.37 -4.84 -1.19
N SER A 94 11.54 -4.61 -1.78
CA SER A 94 11.68 -4.30 -3.21
C SER A 94 12.31 -5.44 -4.02
N GLU A 95 12.13 -5.39 -5.35
CA GLU A 95 12.79 -6.30 -6.30
C GLU A 95 14.33 -6.24 -6.23
N SER A 96 14.90 -5.13 -5.76
CA SER A 96 16.34 -4.99 -5.56
C SER A 96 16.87 -5.71 -4.31
N GLY A 97 16.00 -6.30 -3.50
CA GLY A 97 16.37 -6.95 -2.24
C GLY A 97 16.59 -5.99 -1.06
N ASN A 98 16.23 -4.72 -1.24
CA ASN A 98 16.22 -3.73 -0.17
C ASN A 98 14.91 -3.80 0.61
N ILE A 99 14.98 -3.41 1.88
CA ILE A 99 13.82 -3.16 2.72
C ILE A 99 13.77 -1.67 3.07
N TYR A 100 12.61 -1.08 2.92
CA TYR A 100 12.33 0.30 3.24
C TYR A 100 11.27 0.39 4.32
N THR A 101 11.44 1.30 5.26
CA THR A 101 10.40 1.63 6.25
C THR A 101 10.01 3.09 6.11
N ASP A 102 8.71 3.35 6.21
CA ASP A 102 8.15 4.69 6.01
C ASP A 102 6.82 4.82 6.79
N GLN A 103 6.33 6.06 6.91
CA GLN A 103 5.06 6.37 7.57
C GLN A 103 4.07 7.03 6.62
N ARG A 104 2.83 6.54 6.60
CA ARG A 104 1.78 7.04 5.70
C ARG A 104 1.46 8.53 5.87
N HIS A 105 1.59 9.07 7.08
CA HIS A 105 1.24 10.46 7.41
C HIS A 105 2.46 11.30 7.81
N SER A 106 3.68 10.86 7.50
CA SER A 106 4.89 11.58 7.88
C SER A 106 4.89 12.99 7.29
N ARG A 107 5.06 14.00 8.16
CA ARG A 107 5.28 15.40 7.76
C ARG A 107 6.77 15.76 7.62
N PHE A 108 7.67 14.81 7.89
CA PHE A 108 9.12 14.98 7.79
C PHE A 108 9.79 13.67 7.33
N ASP A 109 10.77 13.80 6.42
CA ASP A 109 11.61 12.75 5.83
C ASP A 109 12.26 11.86 6.89
N GLN A 110 11.61 10.76 7.28
CA GLN A 110 12.24 9.70 8.08
C GLN A 110 12.20 8.40 7.29
N PHE A 111 12.97 8.41 6.21
CA PHE A 111 13.24 7.25 5.39
C PHE A 111 14.43 6.48 5.96
N SER A 112 14.28 5.16 6.16
CA SER A 112 15.42 4.28 6.42
C SER A 112 15.42 3.11 5.44
N GLU A 113 16.52 3.00 4.71
CA GLU A 113 16.85 1.86 3.85
C GLU A 113 17.74 0.88 4.62
N HIS A 114 17.35 -0.38 4.60
CA HIS A 114 18.13 -1.48 5.14
C HIS A 114 18.35 -2.55 4.06
N ARG A 115 19.60 -2.95 3.87
CA ARG A 115 19.97 -4.07 3.00
C ARG A 115 19.86 -5.37 3.77
N VAL A 116 19.05 -6.30 3.24
CA VAL A 116 18.87 -7.64 3.84
C VAL A 116 20.08 -8.53 3.58
N PHE A 117 20.76 -8.31 2.46
CA PHE A 117 21.94 -9.06 2.07
C PHE A 117 23.09 -8.08 1.82
N ALA A 118 23.98 -7.93 2.81
CA ALA A 118 25.30 -7.36 2.59
C ALA A 118 26.28 -8.51 2.25
N PRO A 119 27.22 -8.32 1.31
CA PRO A 119 28.30 -9.28 1.09
C PRO A 119 29.22 -9.39 2.32
#